data_AF-A0A6I7X9T0-F1
#
_entry.id   AF-A0A6I7X9T0-F1
#
_cell.length_a   1.000
_cell.length_b   1.000
_cell.length_c   1.000
_cell.angle_alpha   90.00
_cell.angle_beta   90.00
_cell.angle_gamma   90.00
#
_symmetry.space_group_name_H-M   'P 1'
#
loop_
_entity.id
_entity.type
_entity.pdbx_description
1 polymer ?
#
loop_
_entity_poly.entity_id
_entity_poly.type
_entity_poly.pdbx_seq_one_letter_code
_entity_poly.pdbx_strand_id
1 'polypeptide(L)'
;MIKVQNLQTRHGLINDGIIGKQTLAILNTPFSQRVEQIELAMERMRWIPEQQQGPFILVNIPAFQLWAYDTKQSHDDVLSMKVIVGKAKNKVQGKNKNEDKLQTPIFTAEL
;
A
#
# COMPACT_ATOMS: atom_id res chain seq x y z
N MET A 1 0.37 4.06 -27.66
CA MET A 1 0.04 5.21 -26.77
C MET A 1 -0.28 4.85 -25.31
N ILE A 2 -0.35 3.58 -24.89
CA ILE A 2 -0.92 3.17 -23.58
C ILE A 2 0.13 3.11 -22.42
N LYS A 3 1.44 3.16 -22.71
CA LYS A 3 2.49 2.91 -21.69
C LYS A 3 2.52 3.97 -20.57
N VAL A 4 2.33 5.24 -20.91
CA VAL A 4 2.34 6.34 -19.93
C VAL A 4 1.13 6.24 -19.00
N GLN A 5 -0.04 5.97 -19.56
CA GLN A 5 -1.30 5.79 -18.84
C GLN A 5 -1.24 4.64 -17.82
N ASN A 6 -0.63 3.52 -18.22
CA ASN A 6 -0.38 2.40 -17.32
C ASN A 6 0.56 2.78 -16.16
N LEU A 7 1.62 3.54 -16.43
CA LEU A 7 2.55 4.02 -15.41
C LEU A 7 1.84 4.98 -14.43
N GLN A 8 1.08 5.93 -14.96
CA GLN A 8 0.31 6.87 -14.14
C GLN A 8 -0.67 6.14 -13.22
N THR A 9 -1.43 5.19 -13.76
CA THR A 9 -2.38 4.38 -13.00
C THR A 9 -1.68 3.59 -11.89
N ARG A 10 -0.55 2.94 -12.19
CA ARG A 10 0.23 2.15 -11.20
C ARG A 10 0.80 3.00 -10.06
N HIS A 11 1.08 4.28 -10.32
CA HIS A 11 1.61 5.20 -9.31
C HIS A 11 0.55 6.13 -8.70
N GLY A 12 -0.75 5.87 -8.94
CA GLY A 12 -1.84 6.68 -8.38
C GLY A 12 -1.88 8.11 -8.91
N LEU A 13 -1.29 8.37 -10.08
CA LEU A 13 -1.38 9.66 -10.76
C LEU A 13 -2.68 9.76 -11.57
N ILE A 14 -3.03 11.00 -11.94
CA ILE A 14 -4.08 11.25 -12.93
C ILE A 14 -3.66 10.57 -14.24
N ASN A 15 -4.54 9.71 -14.76
CA ASN A 15 -4.31 8.90 -15.95
C ASN A 15 -4.68 9.68 -17.23
N ASP A 16 -3.96 10.77 -17.51
CA ASP A 16 -4.19 11.64 -18.67
C ASP A 16 -3.27 11.33 -19.88
N GLY A 17 -2.26 10.47 -19.69
CA GLY A 17 -1.21 10.19 -20.67
C GLY A 17 -0.19 11.31 -20.86
N ILE A 18 -0.27 12.39 -20.08
CA ILE A 18 0.59 13.57 -20.19
C ILE A 18 1.81 13.42 -19.27
N ILE A 19 3.00 13.65 -19.84
CA ILE A 19 4.26 13.63 -19.08
C ILE A 19 4.43 14.97 -18.36
N GLY A 20 3.69 15.15 -17.26
CA GLY A 20 3.84 16.28 -16.34
C GLY A 20 4.99 16.08 -15.35
N LYS A 21 5.21 17.07 -14.47
CA LYS A 21 6.28 17.05 -13.45
C LYS A 21 6.25 15.79 -12.57
N GLN A 22 5.07 15.32 -12.19
CA GLN A 22 4.89 14.12 -11.36
C GLN A 22 5.28 12.85 -12.12
N THR A 23 4.82 12.70 -13.36
CA THR A 23 5.20 11.58 -14.24
C THR A 23 6.71 11.55 -14.46
N LEU A 24 7.32 12.71 -14.71
CA LEU A 24 8.76 12.85 -14.95
C LEU A 24 9.58 12.51 -13.69
N ALA A 25 9.12 12.92 -12.50
CA ALA A 25 9.78 12.56 -11.24
C ALA A 25 9.81 11.04 -11.00
N ILE A 26 8.73 10.33 -11.35
CA ILE A 26 8.67 8.88 -11.26
C ILE A 26 9.63 8.22 -12.24
N LEU A 27 9.68 8.71 -13.49
CA LEU A 27 10.58 8.19 -14.51
C LEU A 27 12.06 8.40 -14.15
N ASN A 28 12.37 9.52 -13.49
CA ASN A 28 13.72 9.84 -13.02
C ASN A 28 14.05 9.23 -11.65
N THR A 29 13.20 8.37 -11.09
CA THR A 29 13.51 7.67 -9.84
C THR A 29 14.63 6.64 -10.10
N PRO A 30 15.79 6.74 -9.45
CA PRO A 30 16.90 5.83 -9.69
C PRO A 30 16.55 4.42 -9.22
N PHE A 31 17.18 3.42 -9.85
CA PHE A 31 16.94 2.01 -9.54
C PHE A 31 17.25 1.66 -8.08
N SER A 32 18.29 2.24 -7.49
CA SER A 32 18.66 2.02 -6.08
C SER A 32 17.53 2.35 -5.11
N GLN A 33 16.77 3.43 -5.36
CA GLN A 33 15.60 3.78 -4.54
C GLN A 33 14.46 2.75 -4.67
N ARG A 34 14.34 2.08 -5.82
CA ARG A 34 13.36 1.00 -6.01
C ARG A 34 13.76 -0.26 -5.27
N VAL A 35 15.06 -0.58 -5.25
CA VAL A 35 15.59 -1.71 -4.47
C VAL A 35 15.31 -1.51 -2.99
N GLU A 36 15.64 -0.34 -2.44
CA GLU A 36 15.38 0.02 -1.05
C GLU A 36 13.87 -0.08 -0.70
N GLN A 37 12.99 0.38 -1.60
CA GLN A 37 11.54 0.22 -1.44
C GLN A 37 11.10 -1.24 -1.35
N ILE A 38 11.69 -2.12 -2.17
CA ILE A 38 11.38 -3.55 -2.18
C ILE A 38 11.90 -4.22 -0.91
N GLU A 39 13.13 -3.91 -0.49
CA GLU A 39 13.71 -4.41 0.76
C GLU A 39 12.85 -4.05 1.97
N LEU A 40 12.44 -2.78 2.08
CA LEU A 40 11.53 -2.33 3.13
C LEU A 40 10.16 -3.01 3.05
N ALA A 41 9.63 -3.25 1.85
CA ALA A 41 8.38 -3.96 1.68
C ALA A 41 8.48 -5.43 2.14
N MET A 42 9.60 -6.09 1.85
CA MET A 42 9.87 -7.46 2.31
C MET A 42 10.00 -7.52 3.84
N GLU A 43 10.72 -6.59 4.45
CA GLU A 43 10.82 -6.54 5.91
C GLU A 43 9.47 -6.25 6.58
N ARG A 44 8.62 -5.43 5.98
CA ARG A 44 7.23 -5.25 6.46
C ARG A 44 6.42 -6.53 6.36
N MET A 45 6.57 -7.30 5.27
CA MET A 45 5.87 -8.58 5.13
C MET A 45 6.32 -9.58 6.19
N ARG A 46 7.58 -9.53 6.63
CA ARG A 46 8.08 -10.37 7.74
C ARG A 46 7.30 -10.14 9.03
N TRP A 47 6.78 -8.94 9.25
CA TRP A 47 6.08 -8.57 10.49
C TRP A 47 4.56 -8.74 10.40
N ILE A 48 4.04 -9.31 9.31
CA ILE A 48 2.63 -9.65 9.19
C ILE A 48 2.37 -10.85 10.12
N PRO A 49 1.48 -10.72 11.12
CA PRO A 49 1.11 -11.85 11.96
C PRO A 49 0.53 -12.99 11.12
N GLU A 50 0.76 -14.21 11.58
CA GLU A 50 0.14 -15.39 10.98
C GLU A 50 -1.38 -15.26 11.01
N GLN A 51 -2.03 -15.67 9.92
CA GLN A 51 -3.46 -15.52 9.76
C GLN A 51 -4.17 -16.56 10.63
N GLN A 52 -4.94 -16.08 11.60
CA GLN A 52 -5.77 -16.95 12.43
C GLN A 52 -6.91 -17.55 11.60
N GLN A 53 -7.37 -18.73 12.02
CA GLN A 53 -8.49 -19.40 11.36
C GLN A 53 -9.81 -18.66 11.61
N GLY A 54 -10.63 -18.48 10.58
CA GLY A 54 -11.93 -17.81 10.63
C GLY A 54 -11.95 -16.43 9.97
N PRO A 55 -12.90 -15.55 10.34
CA PRO A 55 -13.05 -14.22 9.76
C PRO A 55 -11.81 -13.35 9.95
N PHE A 56 -11.36 -12.73 8.87
CA PHE A 56 -10.13 -11.96 8.82
C PHE A 56 -10.32 -10.65 8.06
N ILE A 57 -9.84 -9.54 8.62
CA ILE A 57 -9.87 -8.21 7.99
C ILE A 57 -8.45 -7.67 7.84
N LEU A 58 -8.06 -7.42 6.59
CA LEU A 58 -6.79 -6.83 6.22
C LEU A 58 -6.98 -5.40 5.74
N VAL A 59 -6.28 -4.43 6.34
CA VAL A 59 -6.38 -3.02 5.95
C VAL A 59 -5.03 -2.46 5.50
N ASN A 60 -4.84 -2.31 4.19
CA ASN A 60 -3.67 -1.64 3.65
C ASN A 60 -3.86 -0.11 3.69
N ILE A 61 -3.40 0.48 4.79
CA ILE A 61 -3.46 1.93 5.05
C ILE A 61 -2.85 2.77 3.91
N PRO A 62 -1.60 2.52 3.44
CA PRO A 62 -1.05 3.33 2.35
C PRO A 62 -1.87 3.23 1.06
N ALA A 63 -2.53 2.09 0.82
CA ALA A 63 -3.35 1.88 -0.36
C ALA A 63 -4.82 2.32 -0.18
N PHE A 64 -5.23 2.75 1.02
CA PHE A 64 -6.63 3.08 1.34
C PHE A 64 -7.61 1.96 0.98
N GLN A 65 -7.21 0.70 1.20
CA GLN A 65 -7.96 -0.48 0.78
C GLN A 65 -8.12 -1.48 1.92
N LEU A 66 -9.32 -2.07 2.00
CA LEU A 66 -9.67 -3.15 2.93
C LEU A 66 -10.07 -4.40 2.16
N TRP A 67 -9.67 -5.56 2.71
CA TRP A 67 -10.17 -6.87 2.33
C TRP A 67 -10.71 -7.59 3.57
N ALA A 68 -11.88 -8.20 3.46
CA ALA A 68 -12.46 -9.06 4.48
C ALA A 68 -12.83 -10.41 3.87
N TYR A 69 -12.44 -11.50 4.52
CA TYR A 69 -12.67 -12.88 4.07
C TYR A 69 -12.57 -13.87 5.23
N ASP A 70 -13.06 -15.09 5.03
CA ASP A 70 -12.90 -16.20 5.98
C ASP A 70 -11.73 -17.08 5.51
N THR A 71 -10.72 -17.30 6.37
CA THR A 71 -9.54 -18.10 6.02
C THR A 71 -9.82 -19.59 5.81
N LYS A 72 -11.01 -20.08 6.20
CA LYS A 72 -11.44 -21.48 5.96
C LYS A 72 -12.21 -21.67 4.65
N GLN A 73 -12.72 -20.60 4.06
CA GLN A 73 -13.54 -20.66 2.85
C GLN A 73 -12.71 -20.32 1.61
N SER A 74 -13.19 -20.74 0.44
CA SER A 74 -12.50 -20.46 -0.83
C SER A 74 -12.42 -18.94 -1.06
N HIS A 75 -11.37 -18.48 -1.75
CA HIS A 75 -11.08 -17.04 -1.98
C HIS A 75 -12.14 -16.27 -2.80
N ASP A 76 -13.26 -16.91 -3.17
CA ASP A 76 -14.30 -16.31 -4.00
C ASP A 76 -15.20 -15.34 -3.21
N ASP A 77 -15.27 -15.46 -1.88
CA ASP A 77 -16.05 -14.57 -0.99
C ASP A 77 -15.18 -13.51 -0.29
N VAL A 78 -14.34 -12.82 -1.07
CA VAL A 78 -13.54 -11.68 -0.58
C VAL A 78 -14.31 -10.37 -0.78
N LEU A 79 -14.71 -9.73 0.33
CA LEU A 79 -15.20 -8.36 0.31
C LEU A 79 -14.03 -7.39 0.17
N SER A 80 -14.10 -6.47 -0.79
CA SER A 80 -13.05 -5.50 -1.07
C SER A 80 -13.63 -4.09 -1.23
N MET A 81 -13.11 -3.12 -0.47
CA MET A 81 -13.60 -1.73 -0.51
C MET A 81 -12.51 -0.70 -0.21
N LYS A 82 -12.73 0.52 -0.71
CA LYS A 82 -11.92 1.70 -0.35
C LYS A 82 -12.25 2.14 1.07
N VAL A 83 -11.25 2.55 1.84
CA VAL A 83 -11.39 3.02 3.22
C VAL A 83 -10.79 4.41 3.43
N ILE A 84 -11.31 5.13 4.42
CA ILE A 84 -10.75 6.41 4.88
C ILE A 84 -10.00 6.16 6.18
N VAL A 85 -8.74 6.58 6.25
CA VAL A 85 -7.87 6.43 7.43
C VAL A 85 -7.60 7.78 8.10
N GLY A 86 -7.24 7.75 9.38
CA GLY A 86 -6.91 8.95 10.15
C GLY A 86 -5.68 9.69 9.62
N LYS A 87 -5.64 11.02 9.81
CA LYS A 87 -4.46 11.82 9.49
C LYS A 87 -3.31 11.43 10.42
N ALA A 88 -2.15 11.10 9.84
CA ALA A 88 -0.96 10.77 10.61
C ALA A 88 -0.44 11.97 11.42
N LYS A 89 -0.55 11.92 12.75
CA LYS A 89 -0.10 12.99 13.67
C LYS A 89 1.37 12.82 14.10
N ASN A 90 2.36 12.83 13.20
CA ASN A 90 3.73 13.14 13.64
C ASN A 90 4.31 14.23 12.75
N LYS A 91 4.52 15.40 13.36
CA LYS A 91 5.38 16.46 12.85
C LYS A 91 6.79 16.12 13.33
N VAL A 92 7.49 15.23 12.62
CA VAL A 92 8.94 15.05 12.83
C VAL A 92 9.63 16.11 12.01
N GLN A 93 9.99 17.20 12.68
CA GLN A 93 10.75 18.29 12.10
C GLN A 93 12.23 17.92 12.19
N GLY A 94 12.74 17.28 11.13
CA GLY A 94 14.17 16.99 10.98
C GLY A 94 14.46 15.52 10.66
N LYS A 95 15.06 15.32 9.48
CA LYS A 95 15.77 14.12 8.98
C LYS A 95 14.92 12.93 8.49
N ASN A 96 15.23 12.55 7.24
CA ASN A 96 14.91 11.34 6.47
C ASN A 96 13.46 10.81 6.52
N LYS A 97 12.68 11.16 5.49
CA LYS A 97 11.26 10.86 5.31
C LYS A 97 10.92 9.43 4.87
N ASN A 98 11.78 8.44 5.07
CA ASN A 98 11.58 7.12 4.47
C ASN A 98 11.14 6.01 5.43
N GLU A 99 11.08 6.24 6.74
CA GLU A 99 11.15 5.09 7.65
C GLU A 99 9.90 4.77 8.47
N ASP A 100 9.00 5.70 8.82
CA ASP A 100 8.30 5.46 10.10
C ASP A 100 6.76 5.44 10.17
N LYS A 101 5.99 5.29 9.08
CA LYS A 101 4.51 5.41 9.21
C LYS A 101 3.61 4.58 8.31
N LEU A 102 3.96 3.33 8.01
CA LEU A 102 3.06 2.47 7.25
C LEU A 102 3.01 1.06 7.86
N GLN A 103 2.62 0.99 9.14
CA GLN A 103 2.08 -0.27 9.66
C GLN A 103 0.70 -0.46 9.04
N THR A 104 0.49 -1.60 8.40
CA THR A 104 -0.83 -2.11 8.04
C THR A 104 -1.36 -2.77 9.30
N PRO A 105 -2.21 -2.13 10.12
CA PRO A 105 -2.85 -2.81 11.21
C PRO A 105 -3.71 -3.91 10.61
N ILE A 106 -3.46 -5.12 11.08
CA ILE A 106 -4.30 -6.27 10.79
C ILE A 106 -5.25 -6.36 11.97
N PHE A 107 -6.55 -6.25 11.69
CA PHE A 107 -7.58 -6.40 12.71
C PHE A 107 -8.18 -7.79 12.53
N THR A 108 -7.83 -8.70 13.44
CA THR A 108 -8.61 -9.92 13.61
C THR A 108 -9.78 -9.58 14.52
N ALA A 109 -11.01 -9.76 14.03
CA ALA A 109 -12.19 -9.67 14.87
C ALA A 109 -12.43 -11.05 15.48
N GLU A 110 -12.26 -11.20 16.79
CA GLU A 110 -12.93 -12.28 17.52
C GLU A 110 -14.40 -11.86 17.66
N LEU A 111 -15.30 -12.60 17.01
CA LEU A 111 -16.75 -12.51 17.20
C LEU A 111 -17.20 -13.51 18.27
#